data_AF-A0A4R0JL24-F1
#
_entry.id   AF-A0A4R0JL24-F1
#
_cell.length_a   1.000
_cell.length_b   1.000
_cell.length_c   1.000
_cell.angle_alpha   90.00
_cell.angle_beta   90.00
_cell.angle_gamma   90.00
#
_symmetry.space_group_name_H-M   'P 1'
#
loop_
_entity.id
_entity.type
_entity.pdbx_description
1 polymer ?
#
loop_
_entity_poly.entity_id
_entity_poly.type
_entity_poly.pdbx_seq_one_letter_code
_entity_poly.pdbx_strand_id
1 'polypeptide(L)'
;MAIKPLPAKASLSQLRAQAKDLRRAVGKERPDAIERVRRQHPAYDENPAGFTLRDAQLTIAREYGLASWPELMEKVATELVEGRELHRYFGVELNNETWDLLEQIDENSPLLDQERLLYGAYAACLHWLEAGNEANHARGEHLIARVALRIGRVEIGLQHARRCLELVQAFPEQMSDWDEPFAREALARALAAVGEPVAARAELDRARELAGRVAGEGDRKVLEEELAKEPWFGLTTP
;
A
#
# COMPACT_ATOMS: atom_id res chain seq x y z
N MET A 1 9.64 8.97 -36.96
CA MET A 1 8.73 8.41 -35.93
C MET A 1 8.96 9.15 -34.63
N ALA A 2 7.92 9.74 -34.04
CA ALA A 2 8.01 10.24 -32.66
C ALA A 2 7.81 9.04 -31.73
N ILE A 3 8.84 8.73 -30.95
CA ILE A 3 8.82 7.64 -29.97
C ILE A 3 8.38 8.23 -28.63
N LYS A 4 7.37 7.63 -28.01
CA LYS A 4 6.94 8.01 -26.66
C LYS A 4 7.78 7.22 -25.63
N PRO A 5 8.35 7.86 -24.59
CA PRO A 5 8.97 7.11 -23.50
C PRO A 5 7.91 6.27 -22.77
N LEU A 6 8.31 5.10 -22.28
CA LEU A 6 7.44 4.30 -21.42
C LEU A 6 7.09 5.09 -20.15
N PRO A 7 5.82 5.13 -19.72
CA PRO A 7 5.45 5.76 -18.47
C PRO A 7 6.12 5.06 -17.27
N ALA A 8 6.56 5.82 -16.27
CA ALA A 8 7.15 5.29 -15.03
C ALA A 8 6.23 4.34 -14.23
N LYS A 9 4.94 4.28 -14.56
CA LYS A 9 3.94 3.38 -13.94
C LYS A 9 3.22 2.52 -14.99
N ALA A 10 3.86 2.18 -16.12
CA ALA A 10 3.19 1.40 -17.16
C ALA A 10 2.76 0.02 -16.61
N SER A 11 1.49 -0.33 -16.80
CA SER A 11 0.96 -1.62 -16.33
C SER A 11 0.58 -2.50 -17.51
N LEU A 12 0.92 -3.79 -17.44
CA LEU A 12 0.54 -4.78 -18.45
C LEU A 12 -0.99 -4.88 -18.62
N SER A 13 -1.76 -4.67 -17.55
CA SER A 13 -3.23 -4.67 -17.62
C SER A 13 -3.74 -3.46 -18.40
N GLN A 14 -3.18 -2.28 -18.14
CA GLN A 14 -3.52 -1.03 -18.83
C GLN A 14 -3.13 -1.08 -20.31
N LEU A 15 -1.96 -1.61 -20.66
CA LEU A 15 -1.53 -1.74 -22.06
C LEU A 15 -2.44 -2.71 -22.84
N ARG A 16 -2.88 -3.82 -22.22
CA ARG A 16 -3.86 -4.74 -22.82
C ARG A 16 -5.23 -4.08 -23.00
N ALA A 17 -5.66 -3.23 -22.07
CA ALA A 17 -6.90 -2.46 -22.20
C ALA A 17 -6.80 -1.46 -23.37
N GLN A 18 -5.71 -0.70 -23.45
CA GLN A 18 -5.45 0.23 -24.54
C GLN A 18 -5.47 -0.45 -25.92
N ALA A 19 -4.92 -1.67 -26.04
CA ALA A 19 -4.97 -2.42 -27.31
C ALA A 19 -6.42 -2.78 -27.71
N LYS A 20 -7.26 -3.17 -26.75
CA LYS A 20 -8.67 -3.47 -27.00
C LYS A 20 -9.45 -2.19 -27.38
N ASP A 21 -9.17 -1.09 -26.71
CA ASP A 21 -9.82 0.19 -26.98
C ASP A 21 -9.42 0.76 -28.33
N LEU A 22 -8.13 0.68 -28.70
CA LEU A 22 -7.64 1.07 -30.02
C LEU A 22 -8.32 0.26 -31.13
N ARG A 23 -8.40 -1.07 -30.98
CA ARG A 23 -9.13 -1.91 -31.95
C ARG A 23 -10.59 -1.49 -32.11
N ARG A 24 -11.29 -1.25 -30.99
CA ARG A 24 -12.70 -0.79 -31.02
C ARG A 24 -12.83 0.58 -31.67
N ALA A 25 -11.90 1.49 -31.44
CA ALA A 25 -11.91 2.83 -32.02
C ALA A 25 -11.68 2.79 -33.54
N VAL A 26 -10.75 1.95 -34.01
CA VAL A 26 -10.53 1.73 -35.45
C VAL A 26 -11.76 1.10 -36.10
N GLY A 27 -12.38 0.08 -35.49
CA GLY A 27 -13.62 -0.51 -36.01
C GLY A 27 -14.83 0.43 -36.01
N LYS A 28 -14.76 1.55 -35.28
CA LYS A 28 -15.74 2.67 -35.32
C LYS A 28 -15.29 3.83 -36.22
N GLU A 29 -14.23 3.62 -37.00
CA GLU A 29 -13.67 4.60 -37.94
C GLU A 29 -13.33 5.95 -37.30
N ARG A 30 -12.86 5.93 -36.05
CA ARG A 30 -12.46 7.15 -35.34
C ARG A 30 -11.20 7.75 -36.01
N PRO A 31 -11.24 9.01 -36.51
CA PRO A 31 -10.14 9.59 -37.28
C PRO A 31 -8.80 9.63 -36.54
N ASP A 32 -8.83 9.91 -35.23
CA ASP A 32 -7.65 9.95 -34.37
C ASP A 32 -7.02 8.56 -34.18
N ALA A 33 -7.83 7.50 -34.09
CA ALA A 33 -7.35 6.13 -33.99
C ALA A 33 -6.73 5.65 -35.30
N ILE A 34 -7.34 5.98 -36.45
CA ILE A 34 -6.82 5.64 -37.78
C ILE A 34 -5.46 6.33 -38.00
N GLU A 35 -5.32 7.61 -37.65
CA GLU A 35 -4.06 8.34 -37.79
C GLU A 35 -2.95 7.75 -36.91
N ARG A 36 -3.27 7.35 -35.67
CA ARG A 36 -2.32 6.65 -34.79
C ARG A 36 -1.81 5.36 -35.43
N VAL A 37 -2.70 4.56 -36.01
CA VAL A 37 -2.34 3.31 -36.69
C VAL A 37 -1.49 3.58 -37.93
N ARG A 38 -1.90 4.50 -38.82
CA ARG A 38 -1.13 4.87 -40.04
C ARG A 38 0.31 5.25 -39.73
N ARG A 39 0.52 5.98 -38.63
CA ARG A 39 1.84 6.45 -38.23
C ARG A 39 2.79 5.35 -37.73
N GLN A 40 2.24 4.26 -37.20
CA GLN A 40 3.02 3.29 -36.41
C GLN A 40 2.97 1.85 -36.94
N HIS A 41 1.91 1.49 -37.67
CA HIS A 41 1.69 0.13 -38.17
C HIS A 41 2.23 -0.02 -39.60
N PRO A 42 3.24 -0.87 -39.84
CA PRO A 42 3.99 -0.90 -41.10
C PRO A 42 3.20 -1.48 -42.30
N ALA A 43 2.15 -2.24 -42.04
CA ALA A 43 1.37 -2.94 -43.06
C ALA A 43 -0.14 -2.74 -42.87
N TYR A 44 -0.55 -1.57 -42.40
CA TYR A 44 -1.97 -1.27 -42.26
C TYR A 44 -2.57 -1.01 -43.65
N ASP A 45 -3.59 -1.79 -44.03
CA ASP A 45 -4.24 -1.78 -45.34
C ASP A 45 -5.44 -0.82 -45.41
N GLU A 46 -5.61 0.03 -44.40
CA GLU A 46 -6.75 0.95 -44.25
C GLU A 46 -8.12 0.28 -44.21
N ASN A 47 -8.18 -1.03 -43.93
CA ASN A 47 -9.43 -1.77 -43.77
C ASN A 47 -9.80 -1.91 -42.29
N PRO A 48 -10.78 -1.15 -41.77
CA PRO A 48 -11.16 -1.22 -40.36
C PRO A 48 -11.70 -2.59 -39.94
N ALA A 49 -12.37 -3.31 -40.85
CA ALA A 49 -12.90 -4.64 -40.59
C ALA A 49 -11.80 -5.71 -40.50
N GLY A 50 -10.66 -5.48 -41.15
CA GLY A 50 -9.48 -6.34 -41.11
C GLY A 50 -8.56 -6.09 -39.90
N PHE A 51 -8.75 -4.99 -39.17
CA PHE A 51 -7.86 -4.60 -38.07
C PHE A 51 -8.06 -5.48 -36.82
N THR A 52 -7.07 -6.33 -36.54
CA THR A 52 -7.13 -7.32 -35.47
C THR A 52 -6.59 -6.79 -34.14
N LEU A 53 -6.75 -7.58 -33.07
CA LEU A 53 -6.12 -7.26 -31.79
C LEU A 53 -4.59 -7.28 -31.88
N ARG A 54 -4.02 -8.14 -32.73
CA ARG A 54 -2.58 -8.23 -32.95
C ARG A 54 -2.04 -6.95 -33.59
N ASP A 55 -2.78 -6.38 -34.53
CA ASP A 55 -2.42 -5.12 -35.19
C ASP A 55 -2.49 -3.94 -34.20
N ALA A 56 -3.49 -3.92 -33.32
CA ALA A 56 -3.59 -2.94 -32.24
C ALA A 56 -2.42 -3.06 -31.24
N GLN A 57 -2.06 -4.27 -30.85
CA GLN A 57 -0.90 -4.55 -29.99
C GLN A 57 0.42 -4.14 -30.63
N LEU A 58 0.62 -4.44 -31.92
CA LEU A 58 1.81 -4.02 -32.67
C LEU A 58 1.90 -2.49 -32.78
N THR A 59 0.78 -1.82 -33.05
CA THR A 59 0.70 -0.36 -33.10
C THR A 59 1.18 0.27 -31.79
N ILE A 60 0.70 -0.24 -30.66
CA ILE A 60 1.10 0.24 -29.32
C ILE A 60 2.58 -0.04 -29.03
N ALA A 61 3.10 -1.22 -29.37
CA ALA A 61 4.53 -1.52 -29.22
C ALA A 61 5.41 -0.52 -29.98
N ARG A 62 5.03 -0.20 -31.22
CA ARG A 62 5.73 0.76 -32.07
C ARG A 62 5.62 2.21 -31.58
N GLU A 63 4.51 2.60 -30.94
CA GLU A 63 4.40 3.91 -30.26
C GLU A 63 5.49 4.13 -29.21
N TYR A 64 5.92 3.05 -28.54
CA TYR A 64 7.01 3.05 -27.55
C TYR A 64 8.37 2.69 -28.14
N GLY A 65 8.49 2.60 -29.47
CA GLY A 65 9.75 2.30 -30.16
C GLY A 65 10.17 0.83 -30.15
N LEU A 66 9.27 -0.09 -29.80
CA LEU A 66 9.55 -1.53 -29.71
C LEU A 66 9.02 -2.26 -30.93
N ALA A 67 9.73 -3.29 -31.38
CA ALA A 67 9.46 -3.93 -32.66
C ALA A 67 8.26 -4.88 -32.61
N SER A 68 7.90 -5.37 -31.41
CA SER A 68 6.83 -6.34 -31.21
C SER A 68 6.11 -6.20 -29.87
N TRP A 69 4.90 -6.76 -29.79
CA TRP A 69 4.15 -6.83 -28.53
C TRP A 69 4.84 -7.67 -27.45
N PRO A 70 5.41 -8.86 -27.74
CA PRO A 70 6.23 -9.59 -26.77
C PRO A 70 7.40 -8.76 -26.23
N GLU A 71 8.10 -8.01 -27.08
CA GLU A 71 9.21 -7.13 -26.65
C GLU A 71 8.73 -5.97 -25.77
N LEU A 72 7.55 -5.39 -26.05
CA LEU A 72 6.91 -4.41 -25.14
C LEU A 72 6.52 -5.05 -23.80
N MET A 73 5.94 -6.24 -23.84
CA MET A 73 5.55 -6.98 -22.64
C MET A 73 6.77 -7.36 -21.80
N GLU A 74 7.85 -7.82 -22.43
CA GLU A 74 9.13 -8.15 -21.81
C GLU A 74 9.77 -6.90 -21.24
N LYS A 75 9.90 -5.82 -22.01
CA LYS A 75 10.46 -4.56 -21.52
C LYS A 75 9.68 -3.99 -20.35
N VAL A 76 8.35 -3.98 -20.40
CA VAL A 76 7.50 -3.55 -19.27
C VAL A 76 7.56 -4.56 -18.12
N ALA A 77 7.75 -5.85 -18.38
CA ALA A 77 7.96 -6.81 -17.30
C ALA A 77 9.34 -6.60 -16.62
N THR A 78 10.40 -6.46 -17.39
CA THR A 78 11.75 -6.25 -16.86
C THR A 78 11.91 -4.86 -16.23
N GLU A 79 11.26 -3.82 -16.78
CA GLU A 79 11.33 -2.46 -16.24
C GLU A 79 10.29 -2.19 -15.14
N LEU A 80 9.14 -2.92 -15.09
CA LEU A 80 8.01 -2.61 -14.21
C LEU A 80 7.34 -3.81 -13.49
N VAL A 81 7.78 -5.06 -13.69
CA VAL A 81 7.23 -6.24 -12.97
C VAL A 81 8.06 -6.70 -11.76
N GLU A 82 9.27 -6.22 -11.52
CA GLU A 82 9.99 -6.62 -10.30
C GLU A 82 9.81 -5.64 -9.13
N GLY A 83 9.83 -4.33 -9.33
CA GLY A 83 9.77 -3.38 -8.20
C GLY A 83 8.49 -3.48 -7.37
N ARG A 84 7.34 -3.08 -7.92
CA ARG A 84 6.11 -2.89 -7.13
C ARG A 84 5.53 -4.18 -6.56
N GLU A 85 5.57 -5.28 -7.31
CA GLU A 85 5.08 -6.58 -6.84
C GLU A 85 6.02 -7.19 -5.79
N LEU A 86 7.35 -7.00 -5.90
CA LEU A 86 8.27 -7.37 -4.82
C LEU A 86 8.08 -6.48 -3.61
N HIS A 87 7.90 -5.17 -3.76
CA HIS A 87 7.58 -4.29 -2.64
C HIS A 87 6.28 -4.72 -1.97
N ARG A 88 5.24 -5.10 -2.73
CA ARG A 88 4.01 -5.64 -2.15
C ARG A 88 4.27 -6.95 -1.40
N TYR A 89 5.01 -7.88 -1.99
CA TYR A 89 5.38 -9.15 -1.37
C TYR A 89 6.13 -8.93 -0.04
N PHE A 90 7.22 -8.16 -0.06
CA PHE A 90 8.00 -7.87 1.14
C PHE A 90 7.20 -7.07 2.17
N GLY A 91 6.35 -6.14 1.74
CA GLY A 91 5.46 -5.40 2.63
C GLY A 91 4.48 -6.31 3.38
N VAL A 92 3.97 -7.36 2.73
CA VAL A 92 3.10 -8.36 3.39
C VAL A 92 3.92 -9.28 4.29
N GLU A 93 4.98 -9.90 3.78
CA GLU A 93 5.77 -10.89 4.53
C GLU A 93 6.39 -10.27 5.79
N LEU A 94 7.05 -9.11 5.67
CA LEU A 94 7.68 -8.44 6.80
C LEU A 94 6.65 -7.94 7.81
N ASN A 95 5.49 -7.46 7.36
CA ASN A 95 4.42 -7.05 8.26
C ASN A 95 3.95 -8.23 9.11
N ASN A 96 3.66 -9.37 8.48
CA ASN A 96 3.15 -10.55 9.17
C ASN A 96 4.22 -11.14 10.11
N GLU A 97 5.47 -11.30 9.65
CA GLU A 97 6.58 -11.77 10.49
C GLU A 97 6.79 -10.85 11.70
N THR A 98 6.69 -9.52 11.52
CA THR A 98 6.86 -8.57 12.62
C THR A 98 5.73 -8.69 13.65
N TRP A 99 4.47 -8.88 13.23
CA TRP A 99 3.36 -9.13 14.15
C TRP A 99 3.54 -10.44 14.92
N ASP A 100 3.94 -11.52 14.25
CA ASP A 100 4.19 -12.82 14.89
C ASP A 100 5.31 -12.73 15.95
N LEU A 101 6.35 -11.95 15.66
CA LEU A 101 7.48 -11.74 16.58
C LEU A 101 7.15 -10.78 17.73
N LEU A 102 6.27 -9.79 17.51
CA LEU A 102 5.89 -8.79 18.52
C LEU A 102 5.33 -9.42 19.80
N GLU A 103 4.62 -10.54 19.67
CA GLU A 103 4.06 -11.27 20.82
C GLU A 103 5.15 -11.95 21.67
N GLN A 104 6.31 -12.23 21.08
CA GLN A 104 7.39 -13.02 21.69
C GLN A 104 8.54 -12.16 22.22
N ILE A 105 8.68 -10.94 21.74
CA ILE A 105 9.79 -10.03 22.05
C ILE A 105 9.28 -8.86 22.90
N ASP A 106 10.08 -8.45 23.87
CA ASP A 106 9.83 -7.29 24.73
C ASP A 106 11.13 -6.54 25.08
N GLU A 107 11.01 -5.52 25.94
CA GLU A 107 12.14 -4.71 26.42
C GLU A 107 13.24 -5.47 27.17
N ASN A 108 12.95 -6.69 27.68
CA ASN A 108 13.90 -7.54 28.39
C ASN A 108 14.60 -8.56 27.48
N SER A 109 14.13 -8.68 26.23
CA SER A 109 14.72 -9.58 25.24
C SER A 109 16.11 -9.09 24.80
N PRO A 110 16.98 -9.96 24.24
CA PRO A 110 18.29 -9.55 23.73
C PRO A 110 18.20 -8.36 22.77
N LEU A 111 19.14 -7.42 22.86
CA LEU A 111 19.10 -6.18 22.06
C LEU A 111 18.99 -6.45 20.56
N LEU A 112 19.69 -7.48 20.05
CA LEU A 112 19.64 -7.86 18.64
C LEU A 112 18.24 -8.26 18.17
N ASP A 113 17.46 -8.93 19.04
CA ASP A 113 16.09 -9.32 18.73
C ASP A 113 15.16 -8.11 18.71
N GLN A 114 15.33 -7.18 19.66
CA GLN A 114 14.62 -5.90 19.68
C GLN A 114 14.91 -5.08 18.40
N GLU A 115 16.18 -5.00 17.99
CA GLU A 115 16.60 -4.30 16.78
C GLU A 115 16.01 -4.95 15.52
N ARG A 116 16.06 -6.29 15.41
CA ARG A 116 15.46 -7.01 14.27
C ARG A 116 13.97 -6.74 14.16
N LEU A 117 13.25 -6.77 15.28
CA LEU A 117 11.81 -6.48 15.30
C LEU A 117 11.52 -5.06 14.79
N LEU A 118 12.28 -4.07 15.25
CA LEU A 118 12.12 -2.68 14.81
C LEU A 118 12.50 -2.49 13.33
N TYR A 119 13.57 -3.14 12.86
CA TYR A 119 13.96 -3.11 11.45
C TYR A 119 12.88 -3.74 10.54
N GLY A 120 12.25 -4.83 10.98
CA GLY A 120 11.14 -5.46 10.27
C GLY A 120 9.96 -4.50 10.06
N ALA A 121 9.56 -3.79 11.13
CA ALA A 121 8.49 -2.79 11.06
C ALA A 121 8.78 -1.64 10.08
N TYR A 122 9.99 -1.07 10.16
CA TYR A 122 10.41 -0.01 9.24
C TYR A 122 10.50 -0.49 7.80
N ALA A 123 11.05 -1.69 7.57
CA ALA A 123 11.15 -2.26 6.24
C ALA A 123 9.75 -2.51 5.65
N ALA A 124 8.82 -3.08 6.42
CA ALA A 124 7.43 -3.25 6.01
C ALA A 124 6.77 -1.91 5.62
N CYS A 125 6.94 -0.87 6.44
CA CYS A 125 6.41 0.47 6.16
C CYS A 125 7.01 1.06 4.87
N LEU A 126 8.34 0.95 4.68
CA LEU A 126 9.01 1.40 3.46
C LEU A 126 8.47 0.70 2.21
N HIS A 127 8.28 -0.61 2.27
CA HIS A 127 7.70 -1.36 1.16
C HIS A 127 6.25 -0.94 0.86
N TRP A 128 5.47 -0.57 1.88
CA TRP A 128 4.14 -0.01 1.68
C TRP A 128 4.13 1.39 1.08
N LEU A 129 5.13 2.24 1.35
CA LEU A 129 5.28 3.53 0.66
C LEU A 129 5.47 3.37 -0.86
N GLU A 130 6.14 2.29 -1.28
CA GLU A 130 6.40 2.00 -2.69
C GLU A 130 5.22 1.30 -3.39
N ALA A 131 4.55 0.37 -2.68
CA ALA A 131 3.52 -0.48 -3.28
C ALA A 131 2.07 -0.07 -2.98
N GLY A 132 1.83 0.46 -1.77
CA GLY A 132 0.52 0.69 -1.18
C GLY A 132 -0.07 2.07 -1.43
N ASN A 133 -0.98 2.46 -0.54
CA ASN A 133 -1.59 3.78 -0.47
C ASN A 133 -1.44 4.38 0.95
N GLU A 134 -2.11 5.50 1.20
CA GLU A 134 -2.05 6.23 2.47
C GLU A 134 -2.56 5.39 3.66
N ALA A 135 -3.52 4.48 3.45
CA ALA A 135 -3.93 3.53 4.49
C ALA A 135 -2.85 2.50 4.80
N ASN A 136 -2.13 2.00 3.78
CA ASN A 136 -0.98 1.13 4.02
C ASN A 136 0.14 1.86 4.78
N HIS A 137 0.40 3.14 4.47
CA HIS A 137 1.35 3.95 5.23
C HIS A 137 0.91 4.09 6.68
N ALA A 138 -0.35 4.48 6.94
CA ALA A 138 -0.88 4.60 8.30
C ALA A 138 -0.74 3.30 9.11
N ARG A 139 -1.02 2.14 8.50
CA ARG A 139 -0.86 0.82 9.14
C ARG A 139 0.61 0.46 9.41
N GLY A 140 1.53 0.88 8.54
CA GLY A 140 2.97 0.75 8.77
C GLY A 140 3.44 1.60 9.96
N GLU A 141 2.95 2.84 10.06
CA GLU A 141 3.21 3.73 11.20
C GLU A 141 2.66 3.15 12.51
N HIS A 142 1.46 2.57 12.48
CA HIS A 142 0.88 1.84 13.60
C HIS A 142 1.77 0.68 14.07
N LEU A 143 2.26 -0.16 13.13
CA LEU A 143 3.15 -1.27 13.45
C LEU A 143 4.47 -0.78 14.10
N ILE A 144 5.09 0.25 13.55
CA ILE A 144 6.32 0.84 14.14
C ILE A 144 6.04 1.35 15.55
N ALA A 145 4.91 2.03 15.76
CA ALA A 145 4.53 2.52 17.08
C ALA A 145 4.39 1.37 18.09
N ARG A 146 3.64 0.31 17.74
CA ARG A 146 3.41 -0.86 18.59
C ARG A 146 4.71 -1.60 18.91
N VAL A 147 5.57 -1.82 17.91
CA VAL A 147 6.89 -2.43 18.11
C VAL A 147 7.75 -1.58 19.04
N ALA A 148 7.88 -0.28 18.76
CA ALA A 148 8.72 0.61 19.56
C ALA A 148 8.29 0.65 21.03
N LEU A 149 6.98 0.71 21.30
CA LEU A 149 6.46 0.66 22.67
C LEU A 149 6.74 -0.69 23.34
N ARG A 150 6.61 -1.80 22.62
CA ARG A 150 6.85 -3.15 23.15
C ARG A 150 8.30 -3.37 23.61
N ILE A 151 9.26 -2.71 22.96
CA ILE A 151 10.70 -2.79 23.28
C ILE A 151 11.22 -1.58 24.09
N GLY A 152 10.31 -0.81 24.70
CA GLY A 152 10.66 0.30 25.59
C GLY A 152 11.23 1.56 24.90
N ARG A 153 11.11 1.69 23.57
CA ARG A 153 11.52 2.88 22.80
C ARG A 153 10.38 3.89 22.71
N VAL A 154 9.96 4.43 23.86
CA VAL A 154 8.72 5.20 24.02
C VAL A 154 8.61 6.44 23.14
N GLU A 155 9.72 7.18 22.95
CA GLU A 155 9.73 8.39 22.10
C GLU A 155 9.46 8.07 20.62
N ILE A 156 10.04 6.97 20.13
CA ILE A 156 9.78 6.46 18.78
C ILE A 156 8.31 6.04 18.67
N GLY A 157 7.81 5.33 19.69
CA GLY A 157 6.40 4.94 19.79
C GLY A 157 5.45 6.13 19.63
N LEU A 158 5.70 7.22 20.37
CA LEU A 158 4.87 8.43 20.32
C LEU A 158 4.95 9.15 18.98
N GLN A 159 6.15 9.26 18.40
CA GLN A 159 6.33 9.89 17.09
C GLN A 159 5.48 9.18 16.02
N HIS A 160 5.60 7.85 15.94
CA HIS A 160 4.90 7.06 14.91
C HIS A 160 3.40 6.94 15.19
N ALA A 161 2.97 6.87 16.45
CA ALA A 161 1.54 6.88 16.79
C ALA A 161 0.84 8.18 16.38
N ARG A 162 1.50 9.33 16.59
CA ARG A 162 1.00 10.64 16.11
C ARG A 162 0.91 10.67 14.58
N ARG A 163 1.94 10.18 13.90
CA ARG A 163 1.96 10.13 12.43
C ARG A 163 0.88 9.22 11.86
N CYS A 164 0.63 8.08 12.49
CA CYS A 164 -0.46 7.17 12.15
C CYS A 164 -1.82 7.90 12.21
N LEU A 165 -2.14 8.53 13.34
CA LEU A 165 -3.41 9.24 13.50
C LEU A 165 -3.54 10.43 12.52
N GLU A 166 -2.46 11.16 12.27
CA GLU A 166 -2.43 12.24 11.28
C GLU A 166 -2.81 11.73 9.89
N LEU A 167 -2.21 10.62 9.44
CA LEU A 167 -2.52 10.01 8.13
C LEU A 167 -3.97 9.53 8.05
N VAL A 168 -4.46 8.86 9.09
CA VAL A 168 -5.84 8.38 9.14
C VAL A 168 -6.84 9.54 9.03
N GLN A 169 -6.58 10.64 9.73
CA GLN A 169 -7.45 11.81 9.69
C GLN A 169 -7.32 12.63 8.39
N ALA A 170 -6.15 12.63 7.77
CA ALA A 170 -5.90 13.38 6.53
C ALA A 170 -6.50 12.70 5.28
N PHE A 171 -6.66 11.38 5.28
CA PHE A 171 -7.10 10.60 4.12
C PHE A 171 -8.27 9.65 4.42
N PRO A 172 -9.38 10.14 5.03
CA PRO A 172 -10.47 9.28 5.52
C PRO A 172 -11.14 8.46 4.40
N GLU A 173 -11.10 8.92 3.15
CA GLU A 173 -11.66 8.21 2.00
C GLU A 173 -10.91 6.93 1.63
N GLN A 174 -9.69 6.77 2.12
CA GLN A 174 -8.86 5.58 1.89
C GLN A 174 -8.85 4.62 3.07
N MET A 175 -9.41 5.05 4.21
CA MET A 175 -9.41 4.31 5.45
C MET A 175 -10.60 3.36 5.53
N SER A 176 -10.38 2.24 6.18
CA SER A 176 -11.45 1.38 6.70
C SER A 176 -11.94 1.93 8.04
N ASP A 177 -13.15 1.55 8.45
CA ASP A 177 -13.78 2.00 9.71
C ASP A 177 -13.00 1.58 10.97
N TRP A 178 -12.10 0.60 10.84
CA TRP A 178 -11.20 0.14 11.88
C TRP A 178 -9.82 0.82 11.94
N ASP A 179 -9.43 1.63 10.94
CA ASP A 179 -8.09 2.27 10.94
C ASP A 179 -7.97 3.33 12.05
N GLU A 180 -9.00 4.18 12.24
CA GLU A 180 -8.99 5.21 13.29
C GLU A 180 -8.97 4.66 14.72
N PRO A 181 -9.78 3.66 15.11
CA PRO A 181 -9.67 3.10 16.45
C PRO A 181 -8.29 2.50 16.74
N PHE A 182 -7.63 1.84 15.77
CA PHE A 182 -6.24 1.38 15.95
C PHE A 182 -5.22 2.52 16.06
N ALA A 183 -5.35 3.57 15.24
CA ALA A 183 -4.45 4.72 15.34
C ALA A 183 -4.54 5.42 16.72
N ARG A 184 -5.76 5.53 17.26
CA ARG A 184 -6.00 6.10 18.59
C ARG A 184 -5.55 5.17 19.72
N GLU A 185 -5.70 3.87 19.54
CA GLU A 185 -5.18 2.86 20.45
C GLU A 185 -3.66 2.98 20.62
N ALA A 186 -2.91 3.05 19.50
CA ALA A 186 -1.47 3.24 19.54
C ALA A 186 -1.07 4.57 20.20
N LEU A 187 -1.79 5.66 19.91
CA LEU A 187 -1.54 6.96 20.53
C LEU A 187 -1.82 6.96 22.03
N ALA A 188 -2.90 6.31 22.46
CA ALA A 188 -3.23 6.16 23.87
C ALA A 188 -2.11 5.45 24.64
N ARG A 189 -1.60 4.32 24.11
CA ARG A 189 -0.47 3.61 24.72
C ARG A 189 0.79 4.47 24.77
N ALA A 190 1.10 5.15 23.67
CA ALA A 190 2.31 5.97 23.60
C ALA A 190 2.26 7.14 24.59
N LEU A 191 1.11 7.81 24.71
CA LEU A 191 0.88 8.87 25.70
C LEU A 191 1.01 8.34 27.12
N ALA A 192 0.46 7.16 27.41
CA ALA A 192 0.63 6.53 28.73
C ALA A 192 2.12 6.25 29.02
N ALA A 193 2.85 5.72 28.03
CA ALA A 193 4.26 5.39 28.15
C ALA A 193 5.16 6.60 28.44
N VAL A 194 4.83 7.78 27.89
CA VAL A 194 5.56 9.04 28.15
C VAL A 194 5.05 9.80 29.40
N GLY A 195 4.13 9.22 30.16
CA GLY A 195 3.64 9.81 31.42
C GLY A 195 2.54 10.85 31.24
N GLU A 196 1.73 10.77 30.18
CA GLU A 196 0.60 11.66 29.88
C GLU A 196 -0.77 10.94 30.06
N PRO A 197 -1.12 10.47 31.28
CA PRO A 197 -2.23 9.54 31.50
C PRO A 197 -3.62 10.13 31.19
N VAL A 198 -3.79 11.45 31.33
CA VAL A 198 -5.07 12.12 31.04
C VAL A 198 -5.33 12.13 29.52
N ALA A 199 -4.32 12.50 28.73
CA ALA A 199 -4.41 12.47 27.27
C ALA A 199 -4.54 11.03 26.76
N ALA A 200 -3.77 10.10 27.35
CA ALA A 200 -3.88 8.68 27.04
C ALA A 200 -5.30 8.13 27.26
N ARG A 201 -5.94 8.49 28.38
CA ARG A 201 -7.32 8.10 28.67
C ARG A 201 -8.29 8.61 27.62
N ALA A 202 -8.17 9.88 27.24
CA ALA A 202 -9.05 10.48 26.23
C ALA A 202 -8.96 9.75 24.88
N GLU A 203 -7.75 9.38 24.45
CA GLU A 203 -7.55 8.62 23.21
C GLU A 203 -8.05 7.17 23.33
N LEU A 204 -7.86 6.51 24.49
CA LEU A 204 -8.39 5.16 24.73
C LEU A 204 -9.93 5.14 24.70
N ASP A 205 -10.57 6.10 25.36
CA ASP A 205 -12.03 6.19 25.38
C ASP A 205 -12.58 6.42 23.97
N ARG A 206 -11.90 7.26 23.18
CA ARG A 206 -12.25 7.49 21.77
C ARG A 206 -12.02 6.27 20.90
N ALA A 207 -10.92 5.53 21.10
CA ALA A 207 -10.65 4.28 20.41
C ALA A 207 -11.77 3.25 20.63
N ARG A 208 -12.24 3.11 21.88
CA ARG A 208 -13.35 2.20 22.25
C ARG A 208 -14.68 2.63 21.65
N GLU A 209 -15.00 3.93 21.69
CA GLU A 209 -16.21 4.48 21.08
C GLU A 209 -16.27 4.14 19.58
N LEU A 210 -15.14 4.29 18.88
CA LEU A 210 -15.02 3.99 17.45
C LEU A 210 -15.03 2.48 17.17
N ALA A 211 -14.35 1.68 17.98
CA ALA A 211 -14.37 0.22 17.86
C ALA A 211 -15.82 -0.33 17.93
N GLY A 212 -16.65 0.21 18.82
CA GLY A 212 -18.07 -0.16 18.92
C GLY A 212 -18.92 0.19 17.68
N ARG A 213 -18.40 1.01 16.76
CA ARG A 213 -19.05 1.41 15.50
C ARG A 213 -18.56 0.67 14.28
N VAL A 214 -17.49 -0.13 14.39
CA VAL A 214 -16.96 -0.94 13.30
C VAL A 214 -18.03 -1.93 12.84
N ALA A 215 -18.31 -1.96 11.54
CA ALA A 215 -19.42 -2.72 10.98
C ALA A 215 -19.16 -4.24 10.99
N GLY A 216 -17.92 -4.64 10.69
CA GLY A 216 -17.50 -6.03 10.67
C GLY A 216 -17.33 -6.61 12.08
N GLU A 217 -18.06 -7.70 12.39
CA GLU A 217 -17.94 -8.39 13.69
C GLU A 217 -16.53 -8.96 13.90
N GLY A 218 -15.91 -9.51 12.85
CA GLY A 218 -14.53 -10.01 12.90
C GLY A 218 -13.53 -8.91 13.24
N ASP A 219 -13.59 -7.77 12.53
CA ASP A 219 -12.69 -6.64 12.74
C ASP A 219 -12.88 -6.02 14.13
N ARG A 220 -14.13 -5.91 14.59
CA ARG A 220 -14.44 -5.45 15.95
C ARG A 220 -13.84 -6.37 17.01
N LYS A 221 -13.95 -7.68 16.84
CA LYS A 221 -13.37 -8.65 17.76
C LYS A 221 -11.84 -8.53 17.82
N VAL A 222 -11.17 -8.35 16.68
CA VAL A 222 -9.72 -8.12 16.64
C VAL A 222 -9.34 -6.84 17.41
N LEU A 223 -10.09 -5.75 17.24
CA LEU A 223 -9.88 -4.52 18.02
C LEU A 223 -10.05 -4.74 19.53
N GLU A 224 -11.10 -5.46 19.95
CA GLU A 224 -11.36 -5.76 21.36
C GLU A 224 -10.23 -6.62 21.96
N GLU A 225 -9.77 -7.64 21.24
CA GLU A 225 -8.64 -8.48 21.64
C GLU A 225 -7.36 -7.67 21.78
N GLU A 226 -7.05 -6.80 20.82
CA GLU A 226 -5.87 -5.93 20.87
C GLU A 226 -5.94 -4.90 22.00
N LEU A 227 -7.12 -4.31 22.24
CA LEU A 227 -7.33 -3.38 23.36
C LEU A 227 -7.14 -4.05 24.73
N ALA A 228 -7.35 -5.36 24.82
CA ALA A 228 -7.13 -6.13 26.04
C ALA A 228 -5.65 -6.51 26.27
N LYS A 229 -4.81 -6.46 25.23
CA LYS A 229 -3.38 -6.78 25.34
C LYS A 229 -2.62 -5.65 26.03
N GLU A 230 -1.70 -6.02 26.92
CA GLU A 230 -0.71 -5.13 27.54
C GLU A 230 0.49 -4.88 26.57
N PRO A 231 1.35 -3.86 26.78
CA PRO A 231 1.37 -2.91 27.91
C PRO A 231 0.49 -1.67 27.70
N TRP A 232 -0.20 -1.27 28.77
CA TRP A 232 -0.93 -0.01 28.90
C TRP A 232 -0.22 1.01 29.79
N PHE A 233 1.00 0.69 30.24
CA PHE A 233 1.90 1.61 30.96
C PHE A 233 1.23 2.28 32.19
N GLY A 234 0.47 1.49 32.95
CA GLY A 234 -0.23 1.95 34.15
C GLY A 234 -1.59 2.61 33.89
N LEU A 235 -2.01 2.72 32.62
CA LEU A 235 -3.39 3.09 32.29
C LEU A 235 -4.30 1.89 32.57
N THR A 236 -5.16 1.98 33.59
CA THR A 236 -6.13 0.91 33.86
C THR A 236 -7.08 0.76 32.70
N THR A 237 -7.09 -0.39 32.04
CA THR A 237 -8.19 -0.80 31.17
C THR A 237 -9.37 -1.19 32.08
N PRO A 238 -10.49 -0.43 32.11
CA PRO A 238 -11.71 -0.92 32.74
C PRO A 238 -12.24 -2.14 32.02
#